data_AF-A0A4P5P7R6-F1
#
_entry.id   AF-A0A4P5P7R6-F1
#
_cell.length_a   1.000
_cell.length_b   1.000
_cell.length_c   1.000
_cell.angle_alpha   90.00
_cell.angle_beta   90.00
_cell.angle_gamma   90.00
#
_symmetry.space_group_name_H-M   'P 1'
#
loop_
_entity.id
_entity.type
_entity.pdbx_description
1 polymer ?
#
loop_
_entity_poly.entity_id
_entity_poly.type
_entity_poly.pdbx_seq_one_letter_code
_entity_poly.pdbx_strand_id
1 'polypeptide(L)'
;MKTAMIGLLGVIVGAVIVGITVFIIFKFMQRTEFKRRELEHKVKEIETLNLLNKKINEILGKRTVLSEEYVSFNSFDDCYITIDDYIYLQSFTAQNNFYLPTFLIEEFFKNISHRKVILSPEETATMGGYAYKGGRLVMESFSDQLMEIVREKKMQLSKLTKQPLRYFDAK
;
A
#
# COMPACT_ATOMS: atom_id res chain seq x y z
N MET A 1 -21.64 -43.73 -50.43
CA MET A 1 -20.88 -42.48 -50.71
C MET A 1 -21.59 -41.23 -50.20
N LYS A 2 -22.87 -40.98 -50.55
CA LYS A 2 -23.62 -39.79 -50.09
C LYS A 2 -23.78 -39.68 -48.57
N THR A 3 -24.06 -40.78 -47.89
CA THR A 3 -24.24 -40.83 -46.42
C THR A 3 -22.95 -40.50 -45.66
N ALA A 4 -21.80 -41.02 -46.11
CA ALA A 4 -20.50 -40.72 -45.55
C ALA A 4 -20.12 -39.23 -45.69
N MET A 5 -20.49 -38.62 -46.82
CA MET A 5 -20.21 -37.20 -47.09
C MET A 5 -21.04 -36.25 -46.19
N ILE A 6 -22.29 -36.61 -45.91
CA ILE A 6 -23.17 -35.87 -44.99
C ILE A 6 -22.64 -35.96 -43.54
N GLY A 7 -22.19 -37.16 -43.12
CA GLY A 7 -21.56 -37.35 -41.82
C GLY A 7 -20.29 -36.51 -41.65
N LEU A 8 -19.43 -36.46 -42.68
CA LEU A 8 -18.21 -35.64 -42.68
C LEU A 8 -18.53 -34.14 -42.56
N LEU A 9 -19.52 -33.64 -43.29
CA LEU A 9 -19.98 -32.25 -43.20
C LEU A 9 -20.48 -31.90 -41.79
N GLY A 10 -21.23 -32.80 -41.15
CA GLY A 10 -21.69 -32.62 -39.78
C GLY A 10 -20.54 -32.47 -38.77
N VAL A 11 -19.49 -33.29 -38.92
CA VAL A 11 -18.29 -33.21 -38.06
C VAL A 11 -17.53 -31.90 -38.28
N ILE A 12 -17.38 -31.44 -39.52
CA ILE A 12 -16.70 -30.17 -39.83
C ILE A 12 -17.47 -28.99 -39.23
N VAL A 13 -18.80 -28.97 -39.39
CA VAL A 13 -19.64 -27.90 -38.82
C VAL A 13 -19.57 -27.93 -37.29
N GLY A 14 -19.64 -29.11 -36.67
CA GLY A 14 -19.49 -29.26 -35.22
C GLY A 14 -18.14 -28.77 -34.72
N ALA A 15 -17.05 -29.12 -35.41
CA ALA A 15 -15.69 -28.67 -35.07
C ALA A 15 -15.54 -27.15 -35.16
N VAL A 16 -16.12 -26.52 -36.19
CA VAL A 16 -16.08 -25.05 -36.35
C VAL A 16 -16.85 -24.35 -35.23
N ILE A 17 -18.05 -24.84 -34.87
CA ILE A 17 -18.85 -24.26 -33.79
C ILE A 17 -18.08 -24.35 -32.46
N VAL A 18 -17.54 -25.52 -32.13
CA VAL A 18 -16.74 -25.71 -30.90
C VAL A 18 -15.52 -24.80 -30.90
N GLY A 19 -14.80 -24.69 -32.02
CA GLY A 19 -13.64 -23.80 -32.15
C GLY A 19 -13.98 -22.34 -31.88
N ILE A 20 -15.08 -21.84 -32.45
CA ILE A 20 -15.55 -20.45 -32.23
C ILE A 20 -15.99 -20.25 -30.77
N THR A 21 -16.75 -21.20 -30.20
CA THR A 21 -17.21 -21.12 -28.81
C THR A 21 -16.02 -21.07 -27.84
N VAL A 22 -15.04 -21.95 -28.01
CA VAL A 22 -13.83 -22.00 -27.18
C VAL A 22 -13.04 -20.70 -27.31
N PHE A 23 -12.87 -20.17 -28.53
CA PHE A 23 -12.18 -18.89 -28.74
C PHE A 23 -12.86 -17.72 -28.01
N ILE A 24 -14.19 -17.63 -28.07
CA ILE A 24 -14.96 -16.61 -27.37
C ILE A 24 -14.79 -16.72 -25.85
N ILE A 25 -14.87 -17.94 -25.31
CA ILE A 25 -14.71 -18.20 -23.87
C ILE A 25 -13.29 -17.80 -23.42
N PHE A 26 -12.25 -18.22 -24.13
CA PHE A 26 -10.87 -17.84 -23.80
C PHE A 26 -10.68 -16.32 -23.80
N LYS A 27 -11.21 -15.63 -24.80
CA LYS A 27 -11.13 -14.17 -24.88
C LYS A 27 -11.89 -13.48 -23.74
N PHE A 28 -13.03 -14.03 -23.33
CA PHE A 28 -13.78 -13.53 -22.19
C PHE A 28 -13.03 -13.76 -20.87
N MET A 29 -12.52 -14.98 -20.66
CA MET A 29 -11.72 -15.33 -19.47
C MET A 29 -10.49 -14.43 -19.35
N GLN A 30 -9.73 -14.24 -20.42
CA GLN A 30 -8.55 -13.35 -20.42
C GLN A 30 -8.91 -11.92 -20.04
N ARG A 31 -10.00 -11.38 -20.58
CA ARG A 31 -10.45 -10.02 -20.24
C ARG A 31 -10.86 -9.89 -18.78
N THR A 32 -11.53 -10.89 -18.24
CA THR A 32 -11.97 -10.90 -16.84
C THR A 32 -10.77 -11.05 -15.90
N GLU A 33 -9.83 -11.93 -16.21
CA GLU A 33 -8.58 -12.11 -15.44
C GLU A 33 -7.73 -10.84 -15.45
N PHE A 34 -7.58 -10.19 -16.60
CA PHE A 34 -6.84 -8.94 -16.71
C PHE A 34 -7.46 -7.85 -15.83
N LYS A 35 -8.79 -7.68 -15.90
CA LYS A 35 -9.52 -6.73 -15.04
C LYS A 35 -9.37 -7.09 -13.57
N ARG A 36 -9.44 -8.37 -13.20
CA ARG A 36 -9.29 -8.80 -11.81
C ARG A 36 -7.91 -8.41 -11.27
N ARG A 37 -6.83 -8.70 -12.02
CA ARG A 37 -5.46 -8.34 -11.64
C ARG A 37 -5.27 -6.83 -11.53
N GLU A 38 -5.85 -6.06 -12.44
CA GLU A 38 -5.80 -4.59 -12.38
C GLU A 38 -6.46 -4.07 -11.08
N LEU A 39 -7.60 -4.63 -10.70
CA LEU A 39 -8.29 -4.29 -9.46
C LEU A 39 -7.49 -4.75 -8.23
N GLU A 40 -6.93 -5.96 -8.24
CA GLU A 40 -6.07 -6.50 -7.18
C GLU A 40 -4.86 -5.57 -6.93
N HIS A 41 -4.21 -5.08 -7.98
CA HIS A 41 -3.11 -4.12 -7.84
C HIS A 41 -3.54 -2.80 -7.21
N LYS A 42 -4.69 -2.25 -7.62
CA LYS A 42 -5.23 -1.01 -7.03
C LYS A 42 -5.62 -1.17 -5.56
N VAL A 43 -6.16 -2.33 -5.19
CA VAL A 43 -6.46 -2.65 -3.78
C VAL A 43 -5.15 -2.74 -2.98
N LYS A 44 -4.16 -3.45 -3.51
CA LYS A 44 -2.86 -3.60 -2.86
C LYS A 44 -2.11 -2.27 -2.67
N GLU A 45 -2.23 -1.33 -3.61
CA GLU A 45 -1.75 0.05 -3.43
C GLU A 45 -2.38 0.70 -2.19
N ILE A 46 -3.72 0.63 -2.08
CA ILE A 46 -4.46 1.20 -0.95
C ILE A 46 -4.07 0.53 0.37
N GLU A 47 -3.98 -0.81 0.40
CA GLU A 47 -3.59 -1.56 1.59
C GLU A 47 -2.18 -1.20 2.05
N THR A 48 -1.23 -1.12 1.11
CA THR A 48 0.17 -0.76 1.41
C THR A 48 0.25 0.65 2.02
N LEU A 49 -0.45 1.62 1.44
CA LEU A 49 -0.52 2.98 1.98
C LEU A 49 -1.14 3.01 3.38
N ASN A 50 -2.21 2.25 3.62
CA ASN A 50 -2.83 2.16 4.95
C ASN A 50 -1.92 1.49 5.99
N LEU A 51 -1.20 0.44 5.61
CA LEU A 51 -0.24 -0.23 6.49
C LEU A 51 0.91 0.71 6.87
N LEU A 52 1.45 1.45 5.90
CA LEU A 52 2.44 2.48 6.16
C LEU A 52 1.90 3.55 7.12
N ASN A 53 0.70 4.06 6.83
CA ASN A 53 0.06 5.07 7.66
C ASN A 53 -0.21 4.57 9.09
N LYS A 54 -0.61 3.31 9.23
CA LYS A 54 -0.79 2.67 10.54
C LYS A 54 0.52 2.69 11.33
N LYS A 55 1.64 2.32 10.71
CA LYS A 55 2.96 2.36 11.37
C LYS A 55 3.37 3.77 11.77
N ILE A 56 3.12 4.77 10.91
CA ILE A 56 3.39 6.18 11.23
C ILE A 56 2.58 6.61 12.47
N ASN A 57 1.30 6.27 12.52
CA ASN A 57 0.44 6.58 13.67
C ASN A 57 0.84 5.82 14.95
N GLU A 58 1.32 4.58 14.84
CA GLU A 58 1.90 3.86 15.98
C GLU A 58 3.11 4.61 16.56
N ILE A 59 4.00 5.13 15.71
CA ILE A 59 5.17 5.90 16.15
C ILE A 59 4.74 7.22 16.81
N LEU A 60 3.78 7.93 16.20
CA LEU A 60 3.19 9.16 16.77
C LEU A 60 2.53 8.89 18.14
N GLY A 61 1.92 7.72 18.33
CA GLY A 61 1.23 7.32 19.55
C GLY A 61 2.14 6.90 20.72
N LYS A 62 3.41 6.55 20.49
CA LYS A 62 4.34 6.06 21.54
C LYS A 62 4.60 7.09 22.66
N ARG A 63 4.51 8.39 22.38
CA ARG A 63 4.70 9.45 23.38
C ARG A 63 3.62 9.44 24.47
N THR A 64 2.38 9.11 24.13
CA THR A 64 1.25 9.16 25.08
C THR A 64 1.42 8.17 26.23
N VAL A 65 2.18 7.08 26.02
CA VAL A 65 2.38 6.00 27.00
C VAL A 65 3.66 6.19 27.83
N LEU A 66 4.72 6.75 27.24
CA LEU A 66 6.02 6.93 27.91
C LEU A 66 6.13 8.25 28.70
N SER A 67 5.04 8.99 28.86
CA SER A 67 5.06 10.37 29.34
C SER A 67 5.42 10.55 30.83
N GLU A 68 5.42 9.49 31.64
CA GLU A 68 5.72 9.58 33.09
C GLU A 68 7.22 9.69 33.41
N GLU A 69 8.12 9.28 32.50
CA GLU A 69 9.59 9.35 32.71
C GLU A 69 10.28 10.57 32.06
N TYR A 70 9.54 11.39 31.31
CA TYR A 70 10.13 12.39 30.39
C TYR A 70 9.78 13.83 30.77
N VAL A 71 10.26 14.28 31.94
CA VAL A 71 10.23 15.70 32.30
C VAL A 71 11.59 16.33 32.00
N SER A 72 11.85 16.65 30.72
CA SER A 72 12.78 17.74 30.31
C SER A 72 12.85 18.04 28.81
N PHE A 73 12.09 17.37 27.92
CA PHE A 73 12.01 17.78 26.51
C PHE A 73 10.84 18.73 26.25
N ASN A 74 11.16 20.02 26.29
CA ASN A 74 10.23 21.13 26.13
C ASN A 74 9.94 21.39 24.64
N SER A 75 9.12 20.55 23.99
CA SER A 75 8.36 20.92 22.80
C SER A 75 7.26 19.89 22.50
N PHE A 76 6.05 20.38 22.25
CA PHE A 76 4.93 19.55 21.78
C PHE A 76 5.18 18.98 20.37
N ASP A 77 6.20 19.50 19.66
CA ASP A 77 6.49 19.23 18.24
C ASP A 77 7.51 18.11 17.98
N ASP A 78 8.14 17.57 19.02
CA ASP A 78 9.16 16.53 18.88
C ASP A 78 8.55 15.13 18.76
N CYS A 79 9.18 14.30 17.93
CA CYS A 79 8.80 12.90 17.72
C CYS A 79 9.97 12.00 18.09
N TYR A 80 9.68 10.88 18.74
CA TYR A 80 10.66 9.87 19.07
C TYR A 80 10.49 8.69 18.11
N ILE A 81 11.56 8.36 17.38
CA ILE A 81 11.57 7.22 16.46
C ILE A 81 12.71 6.30 16.90
N THR A 82 12.34 5.09 17.32
CA THR A 82 13.34 4.08 17.67
C THR A 82 14.15 3.68 16.44
N ILE A 83 15.34 3.13 16.65
CA ILE A 83 16.17 2.62 15.54
C ILE A 83 15.38 1.56 14.76
N ASP A 84 14.68 0.67 15.46
CA ASP A 84 13.89 -0.40 14.87
C ASP A 84 12.72 0.14 14.03
N ASP A 85 12.01 1.16 14.52
CA ASP A 85 10.93 1.78 13.75
C ASP A 85 11.47 2.47 12.48
N TYR A 86 12.61 3.15 12.58
CA TYR A 86 13.22 3.81 11.43
C TYR A 86 13.67 2.81 10.36
N ILE A 87 14.35 1.73 10.78
CA ILE A 87 14.76 0.63 9.90
C ILE A 87 13.53 -0.07 9.30
N TYR A 88 12.48 -0.28 10.09
CA TYR A 88 11.22 -0.83 9.62
C TYR A 88 10.61 0.03 8.52
N LEU A 89 10.52 1.35 8.73
CA LEU A 89 9.98 2.27 7.72
C LEU A 89 10.81 2.21 6.43
N GLN A 90 12.14 2.25 6.51
CA GLN A 90 13.00 2.14 5.32
C GLN A 90 12.81 0.80 4.60
N SER A 91 12.80 -0.31 5.35
CA SER A 91 12.67 -1.65 4.77
C SER A 91 11.29 -1.86 4.15
N PHE A 92 10.23 -1.44 4.83
CA PHE A 92 8.85 -1.54 4.34
C PHE A 92 8.67 -0.73 3.05
N THR A 93 9.17 0.50 3.03
CA THR A 93 9.05 1.36 1.85
C THR A 93 9.87 0.87 0.67
N ALA A 94 11.07 0.34 0.91
CA ALA A 94 11.89 -0.27 -0.13
C ALA A 94 11.25 -1.54 -0.73
N GLN A 95 10.74 -2.45 0.11
CA GLN A 95 10.09 -3.69 -0.32
C GLN A 95 8.79 -3.43 -1.10
N ASN A 96 8.07 -2.36 -0.74
CA ASN A 96 6.78 -2.01 -1.34
C ASN A 96 6.87 -0.80 -2.29
N ASN A 97 8.06 -0.45 -2.78
CA ASN A 97 8.27 0.73 -3.63
C ASN A 97 7.36 0.76 -4.87
N PHE A 98 7.00 -0.40 -5.43
CA PHE A 98 6.09 -0.48 -6.56
C PHE A 98 4.68 0.07 -6.26
N TYR A 99 4.23 -0.01 -5.01
CA TYR A 99 2.89 0.40 -4.58
C TYR A 99 2.88 1.75 -3.84
N LEU A 100 4.04 2.40 -3.69
CA LEU A 100 4.21 3.63 -2.94
C LEU A 100 4.65 4.79 -3.83
N PRO A 101 4.22 6.03 -3.52
CA PRO A 101 4.64 7.22 -4.25
C PRO A 101 6.11 7.56 -3.93
N THR A 102 7.05 7.13 -4.78
CA THR A 102 8.50 7.24 -4.54
C THR A 102 8.95 8.64 -4.13
N PHE A 103 8.50 9.69 -4.84
CA PHE A 103 8.85 11.08 -4.51
C PHE A 103 8.45 11.48 -3.08
N LEU A 104 7.24 11.12 -2.66
CA LEU A 104 6.72 11.42 -1.32
C LEU A 104 7.54 10.72 -0.23
N ILE A 105 7.91 9.45 -0.48
CA ILE A 105 8.72 8.66 0.44
C ILE A 105 10.13 9.25 0.60
N GLU A 106 10.77 9.61 -0.52
CA GLU A 106 12.10 10.20 -0.51
C GLU A 106 12.12 11.56 0.20
N GLU A 107 11.13 12.41 -0.07
CA GLU A 107 10.99 13.71 0.59
C GLU A 107 10.77 13.56 2.10
N PHE A 108 9.94 12.60 2.52
CA PHE A 108 9.74 12.27 3.92
C PHE A 108 11.05 11.88 4.61
N PHE A 109 11.81 10.92 4.06
CA PHE A 109 13.06 10.47 4.68
C PHE A 109 14.13 11.56 4.70
N LYS A 110 14.19 12.40 3.67
CA LYS A 110 15.05 13.59 3.65
C LYS A 110 14.68 14.52 4.80
N ASN A 111 13.41 14.90 4.91
CA ASN A 111 12.92 15.86 5.90
C ASN A 111 13.07 15.37 7.35
N ILE A 112 12.87 14.07 7.61
CA ILE A 112 13.05 13.51 8.96
C ILE A 112 14.54 13.37 9.32
N SER A 113 15.40 13.02 8.36
CA SER A 113 16.84 12.83 8.62
C SER A 113 17.54 14.11 9.07
N HIS A 114 17.18 15.26 8.51
CA HIS A 114 17.73 16.57 8.89
C HIS A 114 17.35 17.00 10.32
N ARG A 115 16.34 16.36 10.92
CA ARG A 115 15.81 16.69 12.25
C ARG A 115 16.33 15.77 13.35
N LYS A 116 17.18 14.80 13.01
CA LYS A 116 17.78 13.85 13.94
C LYS A 116 18.63 14.60 14.98
N VAL A 117 18.24 14.53 16.24
CA VAL A 117 19.03 15.04 17.37
C VAL A 117 20.03 13.96 17.76
N ILE A 118 21.31 14.34 17.81
CA ILE A 118 22.37 13.47 18.35
C ILE A 118 22.30 13.56 19.86
N LEU A 119 21.76 12.52 20.49
CA LEU A 119 21.77 12.35 21.94
C LEU A 119 23.15 11.85 22.39
N SER A 120 23.49 12.05 23.67
CA SER A 120 24.71 11.46 24.22
C SER A 120 24.65 9.92 24.15
N PRO A 121 25.81 9.22 24.17
CA PRO A 121 25.82 7.75 24.14
C PRO A 121 25.03 7.11 25.29
N GLU A 122 25.03 7.72 26.48
CA GLU A 122 24.27 7.25 27.65
C GLU A 122 22.76 7.41 27.44
N GLU A 123 22.30 8.55 26.94
CA GLU A 123 20.89 8.78 26.59
C GLU A 123 20.44 7.87 25.44
N THR A 124 21.28 7.68 24.43
CA THR A 124 20.98 6.78 23.30
C THR A 124 20.88 5.32 23.76
N ALA A 125 21.76 4.87 24.66
CA ALA A 125 21.74 3.53 25.21
C ALA A 125 20.53 3.29 26.14
N THR A 126 20.13 4.32 26.88
CA THR A 126 18.98 4.24 27.80
C THR A 126 17.64 4.30 27.06
N MET A 127 17.54 5.16 26.03
CA MET A 127 16.29 5.38 25.29
C MET A 127 16.09 4.41 24.11
N GLY A 128 17.16 3.85 23.53
CA GLY A 128 17.08 2.86 22.44
C GLY A 128 16.66 3.44 21.08
N GLY A 129 16.88 4.74 20.84
CA GLY A 129 16.33 5.46 19.68
C GLY A 129 16.78 6.92 19.59
N TYR A 130 16.25 7.63 18.59
CA TYR A 130 16.59 9.03 18.33
C TYR A 130 15.39 9.96 18.56
N ALA A 131 15.66 11.12 19.15
CA ALA A 131 14.72 12.23 19.17
C ALA A 131 14.82 13.04 17.87
N TYR A 132 13.67 13.44 17.32
CA TYR A 132 13.59 14.23 16.10
C TYR A 132 12.87 15.56 16.38
N LYS A 133 13.63 16.65 16.31
CA LYS A 133 13.13 17.98 16.67
C LYS A 133 12.17 18.53 15.62
N GLY A 134 10.94 18.86 16.01
CA GLY A 134 9.87 19.21 15.06
C GLY A 134 9.51 18.08 14.10
N GLY A 135 9.91 16.84 14.40
CA GLY A 135 9.65 15.67 13.55
C GLY A 135 8.18 15.25 13.55
N ARG A 136 7.41 15.65 14.57
CA ARG A 136 5.99 15.32 14.68
C ARG A 136 5.19 15.92 13.53
N LEU A 137 5.38 17.20 13.24
CA LEU A 137 4.71 17.88 12.13
C LEU A 137 5.00 17.20 10.78
N VAL A 138 6.25 16.72 10.59
CA VAL A 138 6.63 15.97 9.37
C VAL A 138 5.89 14.64 9.29
N MET A 139 5.80 13.91 10.40
CA MET A 139 5.08 12.63 10.48
C MET A 139 3.56 12.79 10.29
N GLU A 140 2.96 13.80 10.89
CA GLU A 140 1.54 14.12 10.76
C GLU A 140 1.21 14.57 9.33
N SER A 141 1.98 15.50 8.76
CA SER A 141 1.82 15.93 7.37
C SER A 141 1.97 14.77 6.39
N PHE A 142 2.91 13.85 6.63
CA PHE A 142 3.09 12.67 5.80
C PHE A 142 1.90 11.71 5.90
N SER A 143 1.39 11.47 7.13
CA SER A 143 0.15 10.70 7.35
C SER A 143 -1.03 11.29 6.57
N ASP A 144 -1.22 12.61 6.62
CA ASP A 144 -2.31 13.29 5.91
C ASP A 144 -2.20 13.11 4.39
N GLN A 145 -0.99 13.27 3.84
CA GLN A 145 -0.71 13.06 2.42
C GLN A 145 -0.97 11.61 1.99
N LEU A 146 -0.55 10.62 2.80
CA LEU A 146 -0.86 9.21 2.54
C LEU A 146 -2.37 8.97 2.49
N MET A 147 -3.13 9.55 3.44
CA MET A 147 -4.57 9.39 3.51
C MET A 147 -5.32 10.09 2.39
N GLU A 148 -4.80 11.21 1.90
CA GLU A 148 -5.32 11.87 0.70
C GLU A 148 -5.16 10.99 -0.53
N ILE A 149 -3.98 10.41 -0.75
CA ILE A 149 -3.73 9.48 -1.86
C ILE A 149 -4.64 8.25 -1.73
N VAL A 150 -4.78 7.68 -0.53
CA VAL A 150 -5.72 6.57 -0.29
C VAL A 150 -7.14 6.94 -0.69
N ARG A 151 -7.60 8.14 -0.34
CA ARG A 151 -8.95 8.63 -0.67
C ARG A 151 -9.14 8.74 -2.18
N GLU A 152 -8.18 9.31 -2.88
CA GLU A 152 -8.20 9.41 -4.35
C GLU A 152 -8.24 8.03 -5.01
N LYS A 153 -7.37 7.12 -4.56
CA LYS A 153 -7.30 5.74 -5.08
C LYS A 153 -8.59 4.98 -4.84
N LYS A 154 -9.21 5.11 -3.66
CA LYS A 154 -10.54 4.54 -3.36
C LYS A 154 -11.62 5.10 -4.29
N MET A 155 -11.58 6.41 -4.59
CA MET A 155 -12.52 7.02 -5.52
C MET A 155 -12.33 6.51 -6.96
N GLN A 156 -11.08 6.40 -7.42
CA GLN A 156 -10.75 5.82 -8.72
C GLN A 156 -11.22 4.37 -8.83
N LEU A 157 -10.97 3.57 -7.79
CA LEU A 157 -11.39 2.17 -7.72
C LEU A 157 -12.92 2.04 -7.77
N SER A 158 -13.65 2.86 -7.00
CA SER A 158 -15.12 2.89 -7.02
C SER A 158 -15.69 3.27 -8.39
N LYS A 159 -15.07 4.23 -9.10
CA LYS A 159 -15.46 4.59 -10.47
C LYS A 159 -15.27 3.43 -11.45
N LEU A 160 -14.20 2.65 -11.30
CA LEU A 160 -13.90 1.49 -12.14
C LEU A 160 -14.84 0.31 -11.88
N THR A 161 -15.23 0.08 -10.64
CA THR A 161 -16.08 -1.06 -10.25
C THR A 161 -17.58 -0.78 -10.36
N LYS A 162 -18.02 0.50 -10.43
CA LYS A 162 -19.44 0.92 -10.34
C LYS A 162 -20.19 0.35 -9.12
N GLN A 163 -19.47 -0.15 -8.11
CA GLN A 163 -20.03 -0.75 -6.89
C GLN A 163 -19.30 -0.21 -5.65
N PRO A 164 -20.02 0.02 -4.54
CA PRO A 164 -19.37 0.33 -3.27
C PRO A 164 -18.53 -0.87 -2.81
N LEU A 165 -17.32 -0.59 -2.32
CA LEU A 165 -16.26 -1.55 -1.94
C LEU A 165 -16.64 -2.43 -0.72
N ARG A 166 -17.76 -3.16 -0.79
CA ARG A 166 -18.21 -4.08 0.27
C ARG A 166 -17.60 -5.49 0.17
N TYR A 167 -16.90 -5.80 -0.93
CA TYR A 167 -16.36 -7.14 -1.18
C TYR A 167 -14.99 -7.42 -0.53
N PHE A 168 -14.37 -6.43 0.13
CA PHE A 168 -13.06 -6.56 0.77
C PHE A 168 -13.10 -6.30 2.29
N ASP A 169 -14.23 -6.56 2.94
CA ASP A 169 -14.21 -6.75 4.39
C ASP A 169 -13.51 -8.09 4.68
N ALA A 170 -12.23 -7.97 5.00
CA ALA A 170 -11.42 -9.06 5.51
C ALA A 170 -12.03 -9.55 6.84
N LYS A 171 -12.24 -10.86 6.94
CA LYS A 171 -12.43 -11.56 8.20
C LYS A 171 -11.07 -11.95 8.76
#